data_AF-A0A228I430-F1
#
_entry.id   AF-A0A228I430-F1
#
_cell.length_a   1.000
_cell.length_b   1.000
_cell.length_c   1.000
_cell.angle_alpha   90.00
_cell.angle_beta   90.00
_cell.angle_gamma   90.00
#
_symmetry.space_group_name_H-M   'P 1'
#
loop_
_entity.id
_entity.type
_entity.pdbx_description
1 polymer ?
#
loop_
_entity_poly.entity_id
_entity_poly.type
_entity_poly.pdbx_seq_one_letter_code
_entity_poly.pdbx_strand_id
1 'polypeptide(L)'
;MDQRDEKRAWVTAIMTFIETQPYDPDRCARYVYTEALDAQAYRYRDRRLDTLLDTIGGMSAGDEFHYSRDELVEMLRSYLRDAE
;
A
#
# COMPACT_ATOMS: atom_id res chain seq x y z
N MET A 1 -12.93 -17.31 0.96
CA MET A 1 -12.76 -16.08 1.76
C MET A 1 -13.57 -14.99 1.08
N ASP A 2 -14.09 -14.04 1.84
CA ASP A 2 -14.73 -12.87 1.25
C ASP A 2 -13.64 -11.95 0.65
N GLN A 3 -13.90 -11.34 -0.51
CA GLN A 3 -12.95 -10.44 -1.17
C GLN A 3 -12.53 -9.28 -0.25
N ARG A 4 -13.39 -8.89 0.70
CA ARG A 4 -13.10 -7.88 1.71
C ARG A 4 -12.03 -8.35 2.71
N ASP A 5 -12.10 -9.61 3.15
CA ASP A 5 -11.10 -10.19 4.06
C ASP A 5 -9.74 -10.34 3.38
N GLU A 6 -9.72 -10.81 2.12
CA GLU A 6 -8.48 -10.95 1.34
C GLU A 6 -7.81 -9.58 1.12
N LYS A 7 -8.60 -8.56 0.74
CA LYS A 7 -8.14 -7.19 0.58
C LYS A 7 -7.59 -6.59 1.88
N ARG A 8 -8.28 -6.82 3.00
CA ARG A 8 -7.84 -6.36 4.33
C ARG A 8 -6.54 -7.05 4.75
N ALA A 9 -6.44 -8.36 4.55
CA ALA A 9 -5.22 -9.12 4.83
C ALA A 9 -4.03 -8.58 4.02
N TRP A 10 -4.26 -8.28 2.74
CA TRP A 10 -3.23 -7.75 1.86
C TRP A 10 -2.74 -6.35 2.27
N VAL A 11 -3.65 -5.40 2.50
CA VAL A 11 -3.28 -4.06 2.99
C VAL A 11 -2.57 -4.13 4.34
N THR A 12 -2.98 -5.05 5.21
CA THR A 12 -2.31 -5.29 6.50
C THR A 12 -0.90 -5.84 6.32
N ALA A 13 -0.66 -6.71 5.32
CA ALA A 13 0.67 -7.21 5.00
C ALA A 13 1.60 -6.08 4.53
N ILE A 14 1.12 -5.19 3.65
CA ILE A 14 1.86 -3.99 3.21
C ILE A 14 2.22 -3.11 4.41
N MET A 15 1.26 -2.82 5.28
CA MET A 15 1.49 -2.01 6.48
C MET A 15 2.51 -2.67 7.41
N THR A 16 2.42 -3.99 7.61
CA THR A 16 3.37 -4.76 8.42
C THR A 16 4.79 -4.70 7.84
N PHE A 17 4.94 -4.79 6.52
CA PHE A 17 6.24 -4.65 5.86
C PHE A 17 6.87 -3.28 6.14
N ILE A 18 6.09 -2.20 6.01
CA ILE A 18 6.54 -0.82 6.27
C ILE A 18 6.92 -0.66 7.74
N GLU A 19 6.18 -1.28 8.67
CA GLU A 19 6.40 -1.09 10.10
C GLU A 19 7.59 -1.90 10.66
N THR A 20 7.95 -3.02 10.04
CA THR A 20 8.93 -3.98 10.59
C THR A 20 10.36 -3.79 10.09
N GLN A 21 10.55 -3.06 8.99
CA GLN A 21 11.88 -2.86 8.39
C GLN A 21 12.42 -1.44 8.64
N PRO A 22 13.75 -1.22 8.58
CA PRO A 22 14.30 0.12 8.47
C PRO A 22 13.64 0.85 7.32
N TYR A 23 13.09 2.03 7.62
CA TYR A 23 12.27 2.75 6.67
C TYR A 23 13.12 3.29 5.53
N ASP A 24 12.71 2.96 4.30
CA ASP A 24 13.33 3.40 3.06
C ASP A 24 12.21 3.59 2.02
N PRO A 25 11.93 4.83 1.56
CA PRO A 25 10.82 5.12 0.65
C PRO A 25 10.91 4.34 -0.66
N ASP A 26 12.09 4.27 -1.28
CA ASP A 26 12.33 3.52 -2.52
C ASP A 26 12.01 2.03 -2.37
N ARG A 27 12.45 1.43 -1.26
CA ARG A 27 12.20 0.02 -0.96
C ARG A 27 10.73 -0.23 -0.70
N CYS A 28 10.04 0.68 -0.03
CA CYS A 28 8.58 0.61 0.15
C CYS A 28 7.86 0.70 -1.20
N ALA A 29 8.24 1.66 -2.04
CA ALA A 29 7.67 1.85 -3.37
C ALA A 29 7.79 0.59 -4.23
N ARG A 30 9.00 0.01 -4.29
CA ARG A 30 9.28 -1.23 -5.04
C ARG A 30 8.53 -2.43 -4.48
N TYR A 31 8.43 -2.55 -3.16
CA TYR A 31 7.68 -3.62 -2.52
C TYR A 31 6.20 -3.52 -2.89
N VAL A 32 5.58 -2.35 -2.69
CA VAL A 32 4.16 -2.14 -3.01
C VAL A 32 3.88 -2.28 -4.50
N TYR A 33 4.77 -1.81 -5.37
CA TYR A 33 4.65 -2.02 -6.81
C TYR A 33 4.67 -3.52 -7.17
N THR A 34 5.59 -4.28 -6.58
CA THR A 34 5.68 -5.73 -6.81
C THR A 34 4.45 -6.45 -6.28
N GLU A 35 4.01 -6.12 -5.07
CA GLU A 35 2.77 -6.64 -4.48
C GLU A 35 1.55 -6.28 -5.32
N ALA A 36 1.45 -5.07 -5.86
CA ALA A 36 0.32 -4.68 -6.71
C ALA A 36 0.29 -5.41 -8.06
N LEU A 37 1.47 -5.72 -8.61
CA LEU A 37 1.61 -6.54 -9.81
C LEU A 37 1.27 -8.01 -9.56
N ASP A 38 1.72 -8.56 -8.43
CA ASP A 38 1.51 -9.97 -8.05
C ASP A 38 0.05 -10.18 -7.58
N ALA A 39 -0.39 -9.35 -6.65
CA ALA A 39 -1.75 -9.27 -6.15
C ALA A 39 -2.57 -8.33 -7.03
N GLN A 40 -2.78 -8.72 -8.29
CA GLN A 40 -4.09 -8.64 -8.93
C GLN A 40 -4.89 -7.35 -8.58
N ALA A 41 -4.29 -6.15 -8.61
CA ALA A 41 -4.93 -4.93 -8.08
C ALA A 41 -6.28 -4.67 -8.77
N TYR A 42 -6.36 -5.07 -10.04
CA TYR A 42 -7.57 -5.11 -10.87
C TYR A 42 -8.69 -6.08 -10.41
N ARG A 43 -8.40 -7.05 -9.54
CA ARG A 43 -9.37 -8.06 -9.07
C ARG A 43 -10.45 -7.43 -8.20
N TYR A 44 -10.04 -6.50 -7.33
CA TYR A 44 -10.94 -5.92 -6.33
C TYR A 44 -11.79 -4.78 -6.89
N ARG A 45 -11.42 -4.21 -8.06
CA ARG A 45 -12.04 -3.01 -8.67
C ARG A 45 -12.23 -1.87 -7.66
N ASP A 46 -11.32 -1.76 -6.69
CA ASP A 46 -11.38 -0.76 -5.63
C ASP A 46 -10.49 0.40 -6.04
N ARG A 47 -11.13 1.41 -6.66
CA ARG A 47 -10.43 2.59 -7.16
C ARG A 47 -9.65 3.33 -6.07
N ARG A 48 -10.12 3.27 -4.81
CA ARG A 48 -9.44 3.95 -3.70
C ARG A 48 -8.16 3.22 -3.33
N LEU A 49 -8.20 1.88 -3.33
CA LEU A 49 -7.02 1.06 -3.15
C LEU A 49 -6.03 1.26 -4.30
N ASP A 50 -6.51 1.26 -5.54
CA ASP A 50 -5.67 1.49 -6.73
C ASP A 50 -4.92 2.82 -6.63
N THR A 51 -5.61 3.92 -6.31
CA THR A 51 -4.99 5.24 -6.13
C THR A 51 -3.95 5.23 -5.00
N LEU A 52 -4.25 4.54 -3.88
CA LEU A 52 -3.33 4.45 -2.76
C LEU A 52 -2.05 3.74 -3.15
N LEU A 53 -2.16 2.59 -3.83
CA LEU A 53 -1.01 1.82 -4.27
C LEU A 53 -0.18 2.55 -5.32
N ASP A 54 -0.83 3.26 -6.25
CA ASP A 54 -0.17 4.09 -7.25
C ASP A 54 0.63 5.23 -6.60
N THR A 55 0.06 5.85 -5.55
CA THR A 55 0.74 6.89 -4.76
C THR A 55 1.99 6.35 -4.09
N ILE A 56 1.90 5.16 -3.47
CA ILE A 56 3.05 4.53 -2.78
C ILE A 56 4.09 4.06 -3.80
N GLY A 57 3.68 3.44 -4.91
CA GLY A 57 4.58 3.02 -5.98
C GLY A 57 5.28 4.20 -6.66
N GLY A 58 4.58 5.33 -6.77
CA GLY A 58 5.06 6.59 -7.34
C GLY A 58 6.22 7.22 -6.57
N MET A 59 6.44 6.86 -5.31
CA MET A 59 7.62 7.34 -4.56
C MET A 59 8.94 6.95 -5.23
N SER A 60 8.97 5.88 -6.01
CA SER A 60 10.16 5.48 -6.78
C SER A 60 10.54 6.45 -7.92
N ALA A 61 9.68 7.43 -8.22
CA ALA A 61 9.94 8.44 -9.25
C ALA A 61 10.91 9.54 -8.78
N GLY A 62 11.18 9.65 -7.47
CA GLY A 62 12.18 10.57 -6.93
C GLY A 62 11.83 11.10 -5.54
N ASP A 63 12.82 11.72 -4.89
CA ASP A 63 12.72 12.20 -3.50
C ASP A 63 11.58 13.19 -3.26
N GLU A 64 11.14 13.94 -4.28
CA GLU A 64 10.03 14.89 -4.19
C GLU A 64 8.68 14.22 -3.89
N PHE A 65 8.57 12.92 -4.14
CA PHE A 65 7.37 12.11 -3.89
C PHE A 65 7.48 11.29 -2.61
N HIS A 66 8.59 11.37 -1.88
CA HIS A 66 8.78 10.57 -0.68
C HIS A 66 7.81 10.97 0.43
N TYR A 67 7.04 10.00 0.87
CA TYR A 67 6.29 10.10 2.11
C TYR A 67 7.16 9.60 3.26
N SER A 68 6.87 10.06 4.47
CA SER A 68 7.37 9.47 5.70
C SER A 68 6.66 8.15 6.01
N ARG A 69 7.28 7.34 6.87
CA ARG A 69 6.69 6.09 7.36
C ARG A 69 5.29 6.31 7.95
N ASP A 70 5.16 7.33 8.80
CA ASP A 70 3.91 7.61 9.51
C ASP A 70 2.80 8.03 8.54
N GLU A 71 3.12 8.83 7.51
CA GLU A 71 2.15 9.20 6.46
C GLU A 71 1.66 7.98 5.69
N LEU A 72 2.57 7.09 5.27
CA LEU A 72 2.19 5.85 4.57
C LEU A 72 1.27 4.96 5.43
N VAL A 73 1.65 4.76 6.69
CA VAL A 73 0.87 3.95 7.63
C VAL A 73 -0.49 4.60 7.89
N GLU A 74 -0.56 5.92 8.04
CA GLU A 74 -1.83 6.63 8.23
C GLU A 74 -2.76 6.49 7.02
N MET A 75 -2.24 6.61 5.80
CA MET A 75 -3.02 6.43 4.57
C MET A 75 -3.59 5.00 4.47
N LEU A 76 -2.78 3.98 4.75
CA LEU A 76 -3.21 2.57 4.77
C LEU A 76 -4.25 2.32 5.88
N ARG A 77 -4.06 2.88 7.08
CA ARG A 77 -5.03 2.79 8.19
C ARG A 77 -6.34 3.51 7.89
N SER A 78 -6.29 4.67 7.25
CA SER A 78 -7.51 5.38 6.80
C SER A 78 -8.30 4.53 5.82
N TYR A 79 -7.62 3.93 4.83
CA TYR A 79 -8.27 3.01 3.90
C TYR A 79 -8.93 1.83 4.62
N LEU A 80 -8.24 1.20 5.57
CA LEU A 80 -8.78 0.07 6.33
C LEU A 80 -9.99 0.42 7.20
N ARG A 81 -10.03 1.63 7.78
CA ARG A 81 -11.16 2.14 8.57
C ARG A 81 -12.40 2.42 7.71
N ASP A 82 -12.20 2.98 6.53
CA ASP A 82 -13.30 3.30 5.62
C ASP A 82 -13.83 2.08 4.84
N ALA A 83 -13.07 0.98 4.82
CA ALA A 83 -13.51 -0.31 4.31
C ALA A 83 -14.29 -1.16 5.35
N GLU A 84 -14.57 -0.59 6.54
CA GLU A 84 -15.40 -1.18 7.60
C GLU A 84 -16.91 -1.08 7.36
#